data_AF-A0AA36JJN9-F1
#
_entry.id   AF-A0AA36JJN9-F1
#
_cell.length_a   1.000
_cell.length_b   1.000
_cell.length_c   1.000
_cell.angle_alpha   90.00
_cell.angle_beta   90.00
_cell.angle_gamma   90.00
#
_symmetry.space_group_name_H-M   'P 1'
#
loop_
_entity.id
_entity.type
_entity.pdbx_description
1 polymer ?
#
loop_
_entity_poly.entity_id
_entity_poly.type
_entity_poly.pdbx_seq_one_letter_code
_entity_poly.pdbx_strand_id
1 'polypeptide(L)'
;MGWLREVLHLEEVGSRRYASFLETDRTDVLPGVCQRYVITDGLHDLVFGIPEWRHYKSEWMAGRKSAPLHAMKHADYQLLLQARKHFIKAREQMLMRDYYSPSAFDRLKLRKDPPKFFKTVTTPVGKEIQAGNQLMKRVVDKQKSSEFEDSVKDVDYAARRRQLLTLEGAQQLATNLQVMAQQCGARLQQA
;
A
#
# COMPACT_ATOMS: atom_id res chain seq x y z
N MET A 1 26.71 -10.98 -30.42
CA MET A 1 26.95 -9.81 -29.53
C MET A 1 25.67 -8.96 -29.45
N GLY A 2 24.59 -9.45 -28.86
CA GLY A 2 23.29 -8.74 -28.86
C GLY A 2 22.43 -8.99 -27.61
N TRP A 3 22.55 -10.16 -26.98
CA TRP A 3 21.72 -10.56 -25.84
C TRP A 3 22.15 -9.97 -24.49
N LEU A 4 23.39 -9.47 -24.37
CA LEU A 4 23.90 -8.88 -23.13
C LEU A 4 23.44 -7.42 -22.89
N ARG A 5 22.92 -6.73 -23.91
CA ARG A 5 22.39 -5.35 -23.75
C ARG A 5 20.92 -5.30 -23.32
N GLU A 6 20.13 -6.32 -23.63
CA GLU A 6 18.72 -6.37 -23.21
C GLU A 6 18.55 -6.73 -21.73
N VAL A 7 19.44 -7.56 -21.17
CA VAL A 7 19.38 -7.95 -19.75
C VAL A 7 19.78 -6.79 -18.83
N LEU A 8 20.78 -5.99 -19.21
CA LEU A 8 21.20 -4.82 -18.43
C LEU A 8 20.15 -3.69 -18.43
N HIS A 9 19.32 -3.58 -19.47
CA HIS A 9 18.24 -2.59 -19.50
C HIS A 9 17.04 -2.99 -18.64
N LEU A 10 16.78 -4.29 -18.47
CA LEU A 10 15.74 -4.78 -17.56
C LEU A 10 16.15 -4.65 -16.08
N GLU A 11 17.44 -4.79 -15.77
CA GLU A 11 17.97 -4.54 -14.42
C GLU A 11 17.92 -3.06 -14.03
N GLU A 12 18.16 -2.12 -14.95
CA GLU A 12 18.04 -0.69 -14.67
C GLU A 12 16.58 -0.23 -14.48
N VAL A 13 15.62 -0.79 -15.24
CA VAL A 13 14.20 -0.41 -15.12
C VAL A 13 13.56 -1.00 -13.86
N GLY A 14 13.98 -2.20 -13.45
CA GLY A 14 13.60 -2.79 -12.17
C GLY A 14 14.21 -2.03 -10.99
N SER A 15 15.49 -1.68 -11.06
CA SER A 15 16.21 -0.99 -9.98
C SER A 15 15.73 0.46 -9.75
N ARG A 16 15.41 1.21 -10.82
CA ARG A 16 14.87 2.59 -10.70
C ARG A 16 13.44 2.67 -10.16
N ARG A 17 12.61 1.63 -10.31
CA ARG A 17 11.22 1.66 -9.79
C ARG A 17 11.15 1.51 -8.26
N TYR A 18 12.07 0.75 -7.66
CA TYR A 18 11.98 0.37 -6.25
C TYR A 18 12.97 1.05 -5.31
N ALA A 19 14.00 1.75 -5.81
CA ALA A 19 14.72 2.73 -5.00
C ALA A 19 13.74 3.76 -4.37
N SER A 20 12.64 4.07 -5.07
CA SER A 20 11.55 4.91 -4.53
C SER A 20 10.89 4.40 -3.23
N PHE A 21 11.02 3.09 -2.91
CA PHE A 21 10.39 2.45 -1.75
C PHE A 21 11.09 2.80 -0.41
N LEU A 22 12.39 3.08 -0.44
CA LEU A 22 13.18 3.48 0.75
C LEU A 22 13.64 4.94 0.69
N GLU A 23 13.72 5.52 -0.51
CA GLU A 23 14.11 6.91 -0.76
C GLU A 23 12.90 7.85 -0.86
N THR A 24 11.73 7.45 -0.36
CA THR A 24 10.63 8.38 -0.10
C THR A 24 10.88 9.21 1.17
N ASP A 25 12.10 9.71 1.32
CA ASP A 25 12.37 10.98 1.98
C ASP A 25 11.97 12.10 1.00
N ARG A 26 10.70 12.08 0.57
CA ARG A 26 10.09 13.15 -0.21
C ARG A 26 9.51 14.14 0.77
N THR A 27 10.37 14.88 1.46
CA THR A 27 9.99 16.12 2.14
C THR A 27 9.67 17.24 1.14
N ASP A 28 9.89 17.03 -0.16
CA ASP A 28 9.46 17.93 -1.25
C ASP A 28 7.99 17.72 -1.65
N VAL A 29 7.11 17.45 -0.68
CA VAL A 29 5.67 17.60 -0.90
C VAL A 29 5.37 19.09 -0.87
N LEU A 30 5.27 19.70 -2.06
CA LEU A 30 4.73 21.06 -2.20
C LEU A 30 3.43 21.15 -1.39
N PRO A 31 3.37 21.98 -0.33
CA PRO A 31 2.19 22.09 0.51
C PRO A 31 1.06 22.71 -0.32
N GLY A 32 0.17 21.88 -0.88
CA GLY A 32 -0.97 22.41 -1.63
C GLY A 32 -1.56 21.50 -2.71
N VAL A 33 -0.76 20.64 -3.34
CA VAL A 33 -1.23 19.80 -4.46
C VAL A 33 -1.56 18.38 -3.98
N CYS A 34 -2.77 17.89 -4.29
CA CYS A 34 -3.12 16.50 -4.06
C CYS A 34 -2.32 15.61 -5.03
N GLN A 35 -1.33 14.87 -4.52
CA GLN A 35 -0.49 13.97 -5.31
C GLN A 35 -1.16 12.61 -5.52
N ARG A 36 -2.26 12.59 -6.29
CA ARG A 36 -3.05 11.38 -6.56
C ARG A 36 -2.22 10.21 -7.09
N TYR A 37 -1.26 10.50 -7.96
CA TYR A 37 -0.33 9.53 -8.53
C TYR A 37 0.47 8.77 -7.43
N VAL A 38 0.95 9.49 -6.41
CA VAL A 38 1.67 8.87 -5.29
C VAL A 38 0.75 7.94 -4.50
N ILE A 39 -0.53 8.32 -4.33
CA ILE A 39 -1.49 7.47 -3.65
C ILE A 39 -1.77 6.19 -4.46
N THR A 40 -1.99 6.33 -5.77
CA THR A 40 -2.28 5.19 -6.64
C THR A 40 -1.10 4.23 -6.78
N ASP A 41 0.12 4.75 -6.83
CA ASP A 41 1.36 3.97 -6.88
C ASP A 41 1.60 3.24 -5.57
N GLY A 42 1.51 3.92 -4.42
CA GLY A 42 1.68 3.24 -3.14
C GLY A 42 0.57 2.20 -2.89
N LEU A 43 -0.65 2.44 -3.38
CA LEU A 43 -1.69 1.40 -3.36
C LEU A 43 -1.36 0.23 -4.29
N HIS A 44 -0.76 0.49 -5.45
CA HIS A 44 -0.26 -0.56 -6.33
C HIS A 44 0.78 -1.41 -5.60
N ASP A 45 1.76 -0.79 -4.95
CA ASP A 45 2.80 -1.49 -4.19
C ASP A 45 2.22 -2.36 -3.08
N LEU A 46 1.20 -1.89 -2.35
CA LEU A 46 0.53 -2.72 -1.34
C LEU A 46 -0.29 -3.85 -1.96
N VAL A 47 -0.97 -3.61 -3.09
CA VAL A 47 -1.83 -4.61 -3.74
C VAL A 47 -1.03 -5.74 -4.37
N PHE A 48 0.08 -5.43 -5.02
CA PHE A 48 0.94 -6.41 -5.70
C PHE A 48 2.04 -6.93 -4.77
N GLY A 49 2.57 -6.09 -3.88
CA GLY A 49 3.61 -6.46 -2.92
C GLY A 49 3.16 -7.52 -1.90
N ILE A 50 1.96 -7.42 -1.32
CA ILE A 50 1.49 -8.41 -0.31
C ILE A 50 1.60 -9.87 -0.78
N PRO A 51 1.04 -10.26 -1.94
CA PRO A 51 1.22 -11.62 -2.44
C PRO A 51 2.67 -11.89 -2.87
N GLU A 52 3.35 -10.90 -3.44
CA GLU A 52 4.73 -11.10 -3.90
C GLU A 52 5.68 -11.41 -2.74
N TRP A 53 5.56 -10.71 -1.61
CA TRP A 53 6.41 -10.93 -0.45
C TRP A 53 6.22 -12.31 0.19
N ARG A 54 5.13 -13.01 -0.11
CA ARG A 54 4.91 -14.40 0.32
C ARG A 54 5.59 -15.43 -0.58
N HIS A 55 5.62 -15.17 -1.88
CA HIS A 55 5.97 -16.18 -2.88
C HIS A 55 7.31 -15.93 -3.58
N TYR A 56 7.68 -14.66 -3.78
CA TYR A 56 8.87 -14.29 -4.53
C TYR A 56 9.97 -13.77 -3.61
N LYS A 57 11.20 -14.12 -3.96
CA LYS A 57 12.39 -13.59 -3.30
C LYS A 57 12.55 -12.14 -3.74
N SER A 58 12.49 -11.23 -2.77
CA SER A 58 12.96 -9.86 -2.97
C SER A 58 14.45 -9.84 -2.64
N GLU A 59 15.29 -9.48 -3.61
CA GLU A 59 16.74 -9.43 -3.45
C GLU A 59 17.21 -8.34 -2.49
N TRP A 60 16.39 -7.29 -2.29
CA TRP A 60 16.73 -6.11 -1.50
C TRP A 60 16.37 -6.24 -0.02
N MET A 61 15.34 -7.03 0.34
CA MET A 61 15.08 -7.33 1.74
C MET A 61 16.08 -8.38 2.21
N ALA A 62 17.13 -7.97 2.93
CA ALA A 62 18.23 -8.79 3.46
C ALA A 62 17.85 -10.27 3.68
N GLY A 63 18.24 -11.13 2.72
CA GLY A 63 17.98 -12.57 2.78
C GLY A 63 17.74 -13.21 1.41
N ARG A 64 18.80 -13.73 0.79
CA ARG A 64 18.73 -14.40 -0.54
C ARG A 64 18.06 -15.78 -0.51
N LYS A 65 17.73 -16.33 0.67
CA LYS A 65 17.30 -17.73 0.82
C LYS A 65 15.80 -17.94 0.57
N SER A 66 14.93 -17.01 0.94
CA SER A 66 13.46 -17.17 0.87
C SER A 66 12.71 -15.85 0.66
N ALA A 67 11.41 -15.93 0.37
CA ALA A 67 10.53 -14.76 0.36
C ALA A 67 10.38 -14.16 1.78
N PRO A 68 10.21 -12.83 1.93
CA PRO A 68 10.15 -12.17 3.24
C PRO A 68 9.04 -12.66 4.17
N LEU A 69 7.88 -13.03 3.62
CA LEU A 69 6.73 -13.53 4.37
C LEU A 69 6.57 -15.05 4.25
N HIS A 70 7.56 -15.79 3.74
CA HIS A 70 7.47 -17.24 3.50
C HIS A 70 7.05 -18.02 4.75
N ALA A 71 7.61 -17.68 5.92
CA ALA A 71 7.38 -18.39 7.18
C ALA A 71 6.15 -17.87 7.97
N MET A 72 5.42 -16.88 7.44
CA MET A 72 4.26 -16.33 8.13
C MET A 72 3.17 -17.39 8.34
N LYS A 73 2.53 -17.37 9.51
CA LYS A 73 1.39 -18.24 9.80
C LYS A 73 0.24 -17.96 8.84
N HIS A 74 -0.44 -19.00 8.36
CA HIS A 74 -1.52 -18.86 7.38
C HIS A 74 -2.63 -17.90 7.85
N ALA A 75 -3.01 -17.96 9.13
CA ALA A 75 -4.03 -17.08 9.70
C ALA A 75 -3.66 -15.59 9.63
N ASP A 76 -2.39 -15.25 9.90
CA ASP A 76 -1.91 -13.87 9.82
C ASP A 76 -1.85 -13.40 8.36
N TYR A 77 -1.45 -14.30 7.46
CA TYR A 77 -1.44 -14.01 6.03
C TYR A 77 -2.85 -13.78 5.46
N GLN A 78 -3.86 -14.51 5.94
CA GLN A 78 -5.26 -14.26 5.56
C GLN A 78 -5.73 -12.85 5.96
N LEU A 79 -5.27 -12.31 7.10
CA LEU A 79 -5.56 -10.93 7.47
C LEU A 79 -4.90 -9.92 6.52
N LEU A 80 -3.68 -10.19 6.05
CA LEU A 80 -3.04 -9.36 5.01
C LEU A 80 -3.79 -9.44 3.68
N LEU A 81 -4.31 -10.61 3.30
CA LEU A 81 -5.16 -10.74 2.11
C LEU A 81 -6.49 -10.00 2.25
N GLN A 82 -7.06 -9.91 3.46
CA GLN A 82 -8.21 -9.05 3.73
C GLN A 82 -7.84 -7.56 3.63
N ALA A 83 -6.70 -7.15 4.17
CA ALA A 83 -6.18 -5.79 4.02
C ALA A 83 -6.00 -5.42 2.53
N ARG A 84 -5.43 -6.34 1.74
CA ARG A 84 -5.27 -6.20 0.29
C ARG A 84 -6.60 -5.93 -0.42
N LYS A 85 -7.69 -6.60 -0.05
CA LYS A 85 -9.02 -6.36 -0.66
C LYS A 85 -9.48 -4.91 -0.48
N HIS A 86 -9.19 -4.30 0.67
CA HIS A 86 -9.48 -2.88 0.90
C HIS A 86 -8.59 -1.96 0.06
N PHE A 87 -7.30 -2.26 -0.08
CA PHE A 87 -6.41 -1.48 -0.95
C PHE A 87 -6.78 -1.59 -2.43
N ILE A 88 -7.23 -2.75 -2.90
CA ILE A 88 -7.78 -2.92 -4.26
C ILE A 88 -8.97 -1.98 -4.46
N LYS A 89 -9.94 -2.00 -3.55
CA LYS A 89 -11.12 -1.12 -3.62
C LYS A 89 -10.74 0.36 -3.62
N ALA A 90 -9.84 0.77 -2.73
CA ALA A 90 -9.31 2.13 -2.69
C ALA A 90 -8.67 2.53 -4.02
N ARG A 91 -7.86 1.63 -4.60
CA ARG A 91 -7.19 1.86 -5.88
C ARG A 91 -8.19 1.97 -7.03
N GLU A 92 -9.16 1.06 -7.12
CA GLU A 92 -10.21 1.10 -8.13
C GLU A 92 -11.02 2.39 -8.05
N GLN A 93 -11.43 2.82 -6.86
CA GLN A 93 -12.10 4.10 -6.66
C GLN A 93 -11.24 5.29 -7.10
N MET A 94 -9.93 5.25 -6.83
CA MET A 94 -8.96 6.25 -7.26
C MET A 94 -8.66 6.22 -8.75
N LEU A 95 -8.94 5.14 -9.48
CA LEU A 95 -8.82 5.11 -10.94
C LEU A 95 -10.14 5.53 -11.60
N MET A 96 -11.26 5.05 -11.08
CA MET A 96 -12.60 5.35 -11.59
C MET A 96 -12.97 6.83 -11.48
N ARG A 97 -12.44 7.56 -10.49
CA ARG A 97 -12.67 9.02 -10.36
C ARG A 97 -12.15 9.84 -11.55
N ASP A 98 -11.20 9.34 -12.34
CA ASP A 98 -10.73 10.03 -13.57
C ASP A 98 -11.64 9.74 -14.77
N TYR A 99 -12.35 8.61 -14.74
CA TYR A 99 -13.30 8.22 -15.78
C TYR A 99 -14.74 8.69 -15.48
N TYR A 100 -15.03 9.06 -14.24
CA TYR A 100 -16.32 9.62 -13.85
C TYR A 100 -16.39 11.09 -14.26
N SER A 101 -16.77 11.35 -15.52
CA SER A 101 -17.39 12.63 -15.85
C SER A 101 -18.75 12.64 -15.12
N PRO A 102 -18.94 13.44 -14.07
CA PRO A 102 -20.21 13.43 -13.35
C PRO A 102 -21.31 13.77 -14.35
N SER A 103 -22.35 12.94 -14.40
CA SER A 103 -23.50 13.18 -15.27
C SER A 103 -24.11 14.55 -14.96
N ALA A 104 -24.86 15.14 -15.89
CA ALA A 104 -25.52 16.43 -15.63
C ALA A 104 -26.37 16.40 -14.34
N PHE A 105 -26.96 15.23 -14.03
CA PHE A 105 -27.72 14.98 -12.82
C PHE A 105 -26.84 14.93 -11.55
N ASP A 106 -25.66 14.32 -11.62
CA ASP A 106 -24.72 14.28 -10.51
C ASP A 106 -24.12 15.66 -10.23
N ARG A 107 -23.84 16.45 -11.27
CA ARG A 107 -23.44 17.86 -11.12
C ARG A 107 -24.54 18.69 -10.45
N LEU A 108 -25.79 18.44 -10.80
CA LEU A 108 -26.94 19.12 -10.19
C LEU A 108 -27.10 18.74 -8.71
N LYS A 109 -26.90 17.46 -8.36
CA LYS A 109 -26.91 16.97 -6.98
C LYS A 109 -25.74 17.53 -6.16
N LEU A 110 -24.53 17.51 -6.73
CA LEU A 110 -23.35 18.12 -6.11
C LEU A 110 -23.59 19.60 -5.81
N ARG A 111 -24.21 20.34 -6.73
CA ARG A 111 -24.54 21.76 -6.55
C ARG A 111 -25.67 22.02 -5.55
N LYS A 112 -26.68 21.13 -5.47
CA LYS A 112 -27.84 21.29 -4.57
C LYS A 112 -27.57 20.83 -3.14
N ASP A 113 -26.85 19.72 -2.96
CA ASP A 113 -26.57 19.13 -1.65
C ASP A 113 -25.25 18.34 -1.72
N PRO A 114 -24.10 19.05 -1.65
CA PRO A 114 -22.79 18.42 -1.68
C PRO A 114 -22.62 17.34 -0.59
N PRO A 115 -23.00 17.57 0.68
CA PRO A 115 -22.88 16.56 1.74
C PRO A 115 -23.62 15.26 1.44
N LYS A 116 -24.84 15.34 0.90
CA LYS A 116 -25.64 14.15 0.57
C LYS A 116 -25.15 13.44 -0.68
N PHE A 117 -24.64 14.19 -1.67
CA PHE A 117 -24.00 13.61 -2.85
C PHE A 117 -22.75 12.80 -2.47
N PHE A 118 -21.86 13.38 -1.65
CA PHE A 118 -20.67 12.67 -1.17
C PHE A 118 -20.97 11.48 -0.23
N LYS A 119 -22.17 11.42 0.37
CA LYS A 119 -22.66 10.22 1.09
C LYS A 119 -23.11 9.09 0.16
N THR A 120 -23.55 9.40 -1.06
CA THR A 120 -23.99 8.42 -2.07
C THR A 120 -22.87 7.91 -2.98
N VAL A 121 -21.72 8.60 -3.01
CA VAL A 121 -20.51 8.09 -3.67
C VAL A 121 -19.98 6.88 -2.88
N THR A 122 -19.52 5.84 -3.59
CA THR A 122 -18.85 4.67 -3.00
C THR A 122 -17.85 5.10 -1.93
N THR A 123 -17.76 4.33 -0.84
CA THR A 123 -17.02 4.64 0.39
C THR A 123 -15.76 5.47 0.11
N PRO A 124 -15.55 6.64 0.77
CA PRO A 124 -14.37 7.47 0.52
C PRO A 124 -13.08 6.65 0.53
N VAL A 125 -12.22 6.82 -0.48
CA VAL A 125 -10.92 6.13 -0.63
C VAL A 125 -10.17 6.02 0.69
N GLY A 126 -10.10 7.11 1.46
CA GLY A 126 -9.44 7.14 2.76
C GLY A 126 -10.00 6.16 3.80
N LYS A 127 -11.30 5.83 3.77
CA LYS A 127 -11.90 4.82 4.66
C LYS A 127 -11.48 3.39 4.28
N GLU A 128 -11.37 3.09 2.98
CA GLU A 128 -10.88 1.79 2.53
C GLU A 128 -9.39 1.63 2.89
N ILE A 129 -8.58 2.68 2.68
CA ILE A 129 -7.17 2.68 3.12
C ILE A 129 -7.07 2.48 4.64
N GLN A 130 -7.90 3.20 5.42
CA GLN A 130 -7.94 3.07 6.88
C GLN A 130 -8.30 1.64 7.32
N ALA A 131 -9.32 1.03 6.70
CA ALA A 131 -9.73 -0.34 7.01
C ALA A 131 -8.61 -1.36 6.72
N GLY A 132 -7.93 -1.22 5.57
CA GLY A 132 -6.75 -2.02 5.24
C GLY A 132 -5.60 -1.81 6.23
N ASN A 133 -5.30 -0.56 6.59
CA ASN A 133 -4.24 -0.21 7.54
C ASN A 133 -4.51 -0.78 8.94
N GLN A 134 -5.77 -0.77 9.41
CA GLN A 134 -6.15 -1.38 10.70
C GLN A 134 -5.89 -2.89 10.74
N LEU A 135 -6.18 -3.60 9.64
CA LEU A 135 -5.87 -5.03 9.55
C LEU A 135 -4.37 -5.29 9.53
N MET A 136 -3.61 -4.46 8.81
CA MET A 136 -2.15 -4.56 8.76
C MET A 136 -1.51 -4.29 10.13
N LYS A 137 -1.97 -3.25 10.83
CA LYS A 137 -1.55 -2.93 12.19
C LYS A 137 -1.76 -4.12 13.14
N ARG A 138 -2.91 -4.80 13.08
CA ARG A 138 -3.16 -6.00 13.90
C ARG A 138 -2.14 -7.10 13.63
N VAL A 139 -1.75 -7.31 12.36
CA VAL A 139 -0.73 -8.31 12.01
C VAL A 139 0.64 -7.89 12.53
N VAL A 140 1.03 -6.62 12.36
CA VAL A 140 2.29 -6.08 12.89
C VAL A 140 2.35 -6.22 14.41
N ASP A 141 1.33 -5.77 15.13
CA ASP A 141 1.28 -5.81 16.60
C ASP A 141 1.40 -7.25 17.11
N LYS A 142 0.72 -8.20 16.46
CA LYS A 142 0.81 -9.63 16.78
C LYS A 142 2.20 -10.22 16.50
N GLN A 143 2.85 -9.79 15.41
CA GLN A 143 4.20 -10.25 15.08
C GLN A 143 5.25 -9.67 16.03
N LYS A 144 5.09 -8.41 16.46
CA LYS A 144 5.92 -7.78 17.50
C LYS A 144 5.82 -8.51 18.83
N SER A 145 4.60 -8.82 19.28
CA SER A 145 4.42 -9.53 20.56
C SER A 145 5.01 -10.93 20.52
N SER A 146 5.04 -11.56 19.33
CA SER A 146 5.57 -12.92 19.13
C SER A 146 7.09 -12.94 18.86
N GLU A 147 7.76 -11.80 18.71
CA GLU A 147 9.19 -11.73 18.33
C GLU A 147 10.11 -12.36 19.39
N PHE A 148 9.70 -12.28 20.66
CA PHE A 148 10.45 -12.69 21.84
C PHE A 148 9.85 -13.91 22.58
N GLU A 149 8.81 -14.53 22.03
CA GLU A 149 8.25 -15.74 22.65
C GLU A 149 9.20 -16.94 22.46
N ASP A 150 9.65 -17.54 23.57
CA ASP A 150 10.55 -18.71 23.62
C ASP A 150 10.02 -19.95 22.89
N SER A 151 8.74 -19.94 22.50
CA SER A 151 8.06 -21.01 21.77
C SER A 151 8.35 -21.01 20.25
N VAL A 152 9.00 -19.97 19.71
CA VAL A 152 9.28 -19.85 18.27
C VAL A 152 10.66 -20.43 17.88
N LYS A 153 10.98 -21.60 18.43
CA LYS A 153 12.28 -22.29 18.23
C LYS A 153 12.56 -22.71 16.79
N ASP A 154 11.51 -22.86 15.98
CA ASP A 154 11.62 -23.44 14.63
C ASP A 154 11.96 -22.43 13.51
N VAL A 155 11.97 -21.13 13.82
CA VAL A 155 12.28 -20.09 12.83
C VAL A 155 13.56 -19.37 13.26
N ASP A 156 14.47 -19.10 12.32
CA ASP A 156 15.63 -18.26 12.57
C ASP A 156 15.19 -16.84 12.96
N TYR A 157 15.80 -16.27 14.01
CA TYR A 157 15.53 -14.91 14.46
C TYR A 157 15.70 -13.90 13.32
N ALA A 158 16.72 -14.05 12.47
CA ALA A 158 16.93 -13.16 11.33
C ALA A 158 15.75 -13.19 10.34
N ALA A 159 15.16 -14.37 10.11
CA ALA A 159 13.98 -14.52 9.25
C ALA A 159 12.74 -13.87 9.86
N ARG A 160 12.52 -14.01 11.18
CA ARG A 160 11.44 -13.32 11.88
C ARG A 160 11.60 -11.80 11.84
N ARG A 161 12.81 -11.31 12.11
CA ARG A 161 13.10 -9.88 12.07
C ARG A 161 12.88 -9.30 10.68
N ARG A 162 13.33 -10.00 9.63
CA ARG A 162 13.06 -9.62 8.24
C ARG A 162 11.56 -9.52 7.96
N GLN A 163 10.79 -10.54 8.36
CA GLN A 163 9.34 -10.53 8.20
C GLN A 163 8.69 -9.33 8.89
N LEU A 164 9.11 -9.02 10.11
CA LEU A 164 8.59 -7.88 10.86
C LEU A 164 8.92 -6.55 10.15
N LEU A 165 10.18 -6.35 9.74
CA LEU A 165 10.60 -5.14 9.02
C LEU A 165 9.81 -4.93 7.72
N THR A 166 9.51 -6.01 6.98
CA THR A 166 8.64 -5.94 5.78
C THR A 166 7.26 -5.42 6.14
N LEU A 167 6.67 -5.93 7.22
CA LEU A 167 5.33 -5.54 7.65
C LEU A 167 5.28 -4.11 8.19
N GLU A 168 6.30 -3.69 8.95
CA GLU A 168 6.43 -2.31 9.43
C GLU A 168 6.56 -1.33 8.27
N GLY A 169 7.37 -1.64 7.26
CA GLY A 169 7.49 -0.82 6.05
C GLY A 169 6.15 -0.71 5.29
N ALA A 170 5.44 -1.82 5.12
CA ALA A 170 4.13 -1.84 4.49
C ALA A 170 3.08 -1.03 5.29
N GLN A 171 3.10 -1.13 6.62
CA GLN A 171 2.20 -0.38 7.50
C GLN A 171 2.51 1.13 7.46
N GLN A 172 3.79 1.50 7.44
CA GLN A 172 4.20 2.88 7.31
C GLN A 172 3.73 3.47 5.99
N LEU A 173 3.90 2.74 4.88
CA LEU A 173 3.36 3.12 3.57
C LEU A 173 1.84 3.31 3.64
N ALA A 174 1.09 2.32 4.16
CA ALA A 174 -0.36 2.42 4.30
C ALA A 174 -0.81 3.63 5.15
N THR A 175 -0.05 3.96 6.20
CA THR A 175 -0.29 5.12 7.06
C THR A 175 -0.05 6.43 6.32
N ASN A 176 1.07 6.54 5.60
CA ASN A 176 1.37 7.71 4.77
C ASN A 176 0.29 7.93 3.71
N LEU A 177 -0.14 6.85 3.03
CA LEU A 177 -1.22 6.88 2.04
C LEU A 177 -2.55 7.34 2.65
N GLN A 178 -2.86 6.90 3.87
CA GLN A 178 -4.07 7.33 4.57
C GLN A 178 -4.05 8.83 4.85
N VAL A 179 -2.93 9.37 5.36
CA VAL A 179 -2.76 10.79 5.63
C VAL A 179 -2.89 11.61 4.34
N MET A 180 -2.20 11.18 3.26
CA MET A 180 -2.29 11.83 1.95
C MET A 180 -3.72 11.81 1.41
N ALA A 181 -4.42 10.67 1.50
CA ALA A 181 -5.80 10.56 1.04
C ALA A 181 -6.77 11.46 1.83
N GLN A 182 -6.56 11.61 3.15
CA GLN A 182 -7.33 12.53 3.98
C GLN A 182 -7.08 14.00 3.59
N GLN A 183 -5.82 14.38 3.38
CA GLN A 183 -5.46 15.73 2.93
C GLN A 183 -6.03 16.06 1.54
N CYS A 184 -5.98 15.10 0.61
CA CYS A 184 -6.62 15.19 -0.70
C CYS A 184 -8.15 15.33 -0.60
N GLY A 185 -8.79 14.58 0.29
CA GLY A 185 -10.24 14.62 0.51
C GLY A 185 -10.73 15.93 1.14
N ALA A 186 -10.01 16.46 2.14
CA ALA A 186 -10.37 17.69 2.83
C ALA A 186 -10.36 18.92 1.90
N ARG A 187 -9.40 18.98 0.97
CA ARG A 187 -9.31 20.09 -0.01
C ARG A 187 -10.43 20.05 -1.05
N LEU A 188 -10.89 18.87 -1.46
CA LEU A 188 -12.04 18.74 -2.37
C LEU A 188 -13.37 19.21 -1.75
N GLN A 189 -13.45 19.37 -0.43
CA GLN A 189 -14.64 19.90 0.25
C GLN A 189 -14.59 21.43 0.44
N GLN A 190 -13.44 22.05 0.21
CA GLN A 190 -13.21 23.50 0.37
C GLN A 190 -13.21 24.27 -0.97
N ALA A 191 -13.14 23.56 -2.11
CA ALA A 191 -13.24 24.10 -3.47
C ALA A 191 -14.66 23.93 -4.03
#